data_AF-B0CCX3-F1
#
_entry.id   AF-B0CCX3-F1
#
_cell.length_a   1.000
_cell.length_b   1.000
_cell.length_c   1.000
_cell.angle_alpha   90.00
_cell.angle_beta   90.00
_cell.angle_gamma   90.00
#
_symmetry.space_group_name_H-M   'P 1'
#
loop_
_entity.id
_entity.type
_entity.pdbx_description
1 polymer ?
#
loop_
_entity_poly.entity_id
_entity_poly.type
_entity_poly.pdbx_seq_one_letter_code
_entity_poly.pdbx_strand_id
1 'polypeptide(L)'
;MCGFTLLSIFGIWLYVFAPITAPWVEFGYYGKFHQVQRIIRDTPELTIVDQWQHRDVILEDFGFTVRRPDGSTVQIDFFDHSDQMKLSSDEDIRNYIASFI
;
A
#
# COMPACT_ATOMS: atom_id res chain seq x y z
N MET A 1 26.81 28.31 -18.86
CA MET A 1 26.91 27.32 -17.76
C MET A 1 25.51 26.97 -17.22
N CYS A 2 24.58 26.51 -18.08
CA CYS A 2 23.17 26.24 -17.71
C CYS A 2 22.74 24.76 -17.83
N GLY A 3 23.60 23.88 -18.35
CA GLY A 3 23.23 22.47 -18.60
C GLY A 3 23.43 21.52 -17.42
N PHE A 4 24.32 21.87 -16.48
CA PHE A 4 24.71 20.97 -15.39
C PHE A 4 23.72 20.97 -14.22
N THR A 5 23.10 22.12 -13.92
CA THR A 5 22.13 22.28 -12.83
C THR A 5 20.81 21.56 -13.09
N LEU A 6 20.34 21.50 -14.34
CA LEU A 6 19.11 20.78 -14.70
C LEU A 6 19.27 19.25 -14.57
N LEU A 7 20.44 18.72 -14.93
CA LEU A 7 20.76 17.29 -14.79
C LEU A 7 20.83 16.86 -13.33
N SER A 8 21.37 17.70 -12.44
CA SER A 8 21.43 17.43 -11.00
C SER A 8 20.03 17.43 -10.35
N ILE A 9 19.16 18.36 -10.74
CA ILE A 9 17.78 18.42 -10.24
C ILE A 9 16.99 17.20 -10.72
N PHE A 10 17.15 16.80 -11.99
CA PHE A 10 16.49 15.62 -12.55
C PHE A 10 16.97 14.31 -11.90
N GLY A 11 18.26 14.22 -11.60
CA GLY A 11 18.84 13.09 -10.86
C GLY A 11 18.32 12.98 -9.42
N ILE A 12 18.16 14.11 -8.72
CA ILE A 12 17.54 14.14 -7.39
C ILE A 12 16.05 13.79 -7.48
N TRP A 13 15.34 14.28 -8.51
CA TRP A 13 13.94 13.92 -8.75
C TRP A 13 13.76 12.42 -8.97
N LEU A 14 14.60 11.81 -9.82
CA LEU A 14 14.61 10.36 -10.02
C LEU A 14 14.98 9.62 -8.73
N TYR A 15 15.97 10.06 -7.97
CA TYR A 15 16.39 9.36 -6.75
C TYR A 15 15.36 9.46 -5.61
N VAL A 16 14.59 10.56 -5.54
CA VAL A 16 13.56 10.77 -4.52
C VAL A 16 12.22 10.10 -4.90
N PHE A 17 11.83 10.11 -6.18
CA PHE A 17 10.55 9.55 -6.62
C PHE A 17 10.62 8.12 -7.16
N ALA A 18 11.72 7.69 -7.79
CA ALA A 18 11.85 6.30 -8.26
C ALA A 18 11.72 5.25 -7.15
N PRO A 19 12.21 5.43 -5.90
CA PRO A 19 12.00 4.42 -4.86
C PRO A 19 10.56 4.33 -4.39
N ILE A 20 9.68 5.29 -4.73
CA ILE A 20 8.25 5.25 -4.36
C ILE A 20 7.44 4.42 -5.37
N THR A 21 7.89 4.35 -6.62
CA THR A 21 7.20 3.64 -7.71
C THR A 21 7.89 2.33 -8.13
N ALA A 22 8.92 1.91 -7.40
CA ALA A 22 9.71 0.77 -7.83
C ALA A 22 9.08 -0.59 -7.46
N PRO A 23 9.17 -1.62 -8.32
CA PRO A 23 8.54 -2.92 -8.07
C PRO A 23 8.97 -3.63 -6.78
N TRP A 24 10.18 -3.36 -6.30
CA TRP A 24 10.69 -3.92 -5.05
C TRP A 24 10.06 -3.33 -3.79
N VAL A 25 9.31 -2.22 -3.92
CA VAL A 25 8.49 -1.68 -2.82
C VAL A 25 7.39 -2.66 -2.44
N GLU A 26 6.98 -3.57 -3.32
CA GLU A 26 5.88 -4.54 -3.10
C GLU A 26 6.39 -5.97 -2.79
N PHE A 27 7.66 -6.14 -2.39
CA PHE A 27 8.20 -7.46 -2.04
C PHE A 27 8.20 -7.72 -0.52
N GLY A 28 7.84 -8.93 -0.12
CA GLY A 28 7.75 -9.34 1.29
C GLY A 28 6.61 -8.65 2.06
N TYR A 29 6.57 -8.83 3.38
CA TYR A 29 5.53 -8.28 4.25
C TYR A 29 5.29 -6.78 4.12
N TYR A 30 6.37 -5.99 4.19
CA TYR A 30 6.28 -4.53 4.07
C TYR A 30 5.76 -4.12 2.70
N GLY A 31 6.09 -4.88 1.65
CA GLY A 31 5.62 -4.57 0.33
C GLY A 31 4.15 -4.90 0.11
N LYS A 32 3.67 -5.99 0.72
CA LYS A 32 2.24 -6.29 0.72
C LYS A 32 1.42 -5.21 1.40
N PHE A 33 1.90 -4.65 2.53
CA PHE A 33 1.26 -3.51 3.17
C PHE A 33 1.11 -2.32 2.21
N HIS A 34 2.19 -1.97 1.50
CA HIS A 34 2.16 -0.86 0.53
C HIS A 34 1.27 -1.15 -0.67
N GLN A 35 1.25 -2.39 -1.16
CA GLN A 35 0.37 -2.83 -2.24
C GLN A 35 -1.11 -2.67 -1.85
N VAL A 36 -1.50 -3.18 -0.67
CA VAL A 36 -2.87 -3.03 -0.15
C VAL A 36 -3.21 -1.56 0.05
N GLN A 37 -2.30 -0.78 0.65
CA GLN A 37 -2.50 0.65 0.88
C GLN A 37 -2.74 1.41 -0.44
N ARG A 38 -1.96 1.11 -1.49
CA ARG A 38 -2.12 1.68 -2.83
C ARG A 38 -3.47 1.30 -3.41
N ILE A 39 -3.86 0.02 -3.36
CA ILE A 39 -5.13 -0.46 -3.89
C ILE A 39 -6.34 0.22 -3.22
N ILE A 40 -6.30 0.41 -1.90
CA ILE A 40 -7.36 1.11 -1.18
C ILE A 40 -7.40 2.58 -1.62
N ARG A 41 -6.25 3.24 -1.76
CA ARG A 41 -6.16 4.65 -2.22
C ARG A 41 -6.62 4.83 -3.67
N ASP A 42 -6.42 3.83 -4.52
CA ASP A 42 -6.87 3.82 -5.91
C ASP A 42 -8.37 3.54 -6.04
N THR A 43 -9.05 3.14 -4.96
CA THR A 43 -10.51 2.92 -4.94
C THR A 43 -11.20 4.23 -4.53
N PRO A 44 -11.87 4.96 -5.46
CA PRO A 44 -12.34 6.33 -5.21
C PRO A 44 -13.38 6.46 -4.09
N GLU A 45 -14.10 5.38 -3.81
CA GLU A 45 -15.20 5.31 -2.86
C GLU A 45 -14.71 5.07 -1.41
N LEU A 46 -13.43 4.76 -1.24
CA LEU A 46 -12.85 4.39 0.03
C LEU A 46 -11.88 5.47 0.53
N THR A 47 -11.83 5.64 1.85
CA THR A 47 -10.85 6.52 2.49
C THR A 47 -10.22 5.82 3.68
N ILE A 48 -8.89 5.65 3.67
CA ILE A 48 -8.16 5.16 4.85
C ILE A 48 -8.25 6.23 5.94
N VAL A 49 -8.79 5.88 7.11
CA VAL A 49 -8.91 6.78 8.26
C VAL A 49 -7.95 6.41 9.39
N ASP A 50 -7.51 5.15 9.44
CA ASP A 50 -6.47 4.68 10.34
C ASP A 50 -5.74 3.47 9.72
N GLN A 51 -4.51 3.22 10.15
CA GLN A 51 -3.71 2.09 9.71
C GLN A 51 -2.71 1.69 10.78
N TRP A 52 -2.46 0.39 10.90
CA TRP A 52 -1.46 -0.16 11.81
C TRP A 52 -0.64 -1.24 11.11
N GLN A 53 0.61 -1.40 11.56
CA GLN A 53 1.55 -2.37 11.03
C GLN A 53 2.51 -2.77 12.14
N HIS A 54 2.71 -4.07 12.37
CA HIS A 54 3.79 -4.52 13.25
C HIS A 54 5.15 -4.25 12.62
N ARG A 55 6.07 -3.71 13.42
CA ARG A 55 7.48 -3.49 12.98
C ARG A 55 8.37 -4.69 13.23
N ASP A 56 7.86 -5.70 13.92
CA ASP A 56 8.57 -6.94 14.17
C ASP A 56 8.53 -7.79 12.89
N VAL A 57 9.69 -8.27 12.46
CA VAL A 57 9.83 -9.13 11.28
C VAL A 57 9.33 -10.55 11.52
N ILE A 58 9.04 -10.91 12.77
CA ILE A 58 8.55 -12.24 13.13
C ILE A 58 7.03 -12.33 12.98
N LEU A 59 6.31 -11.22 13.15
CA LEU A 59 4.85 -11.19 13.15
C LEU A 59 4.35 -10.28 12.03
N GLU A 60 4.02 -10.90 10.91
CA GLU A 60 3.64 -10.23 9.66
C GLU A 60 2.16 -9.81 9.65
N ASP A 61 1.72 -9.03 10.65
CA ASP A 61 0.33 -8.52 10.69
C ASP A 61 0.23 -7.02 10.40
N PHE A 62 -0.82 -6.63 9.67
CA PHE A 62 -1.18 -5.23 9.47
C PHE A 62 -2.69 -5.07 9.25
N GLY A 63 -3.18 -3.84 9.35
CA GLY A 63 -4.58 -3.56 9.08
C GLY A 63 -4.86 -2.11 8.71
N PHE A 64 -6.02 -1.92 8.09
CA PHE A 64 -6.53 -0.62 7.66
C PHE A 64 -7.94 -0.44 8.17
N THR A 65 -8.23 0.72 8.75
CA THR A 65 -9.60 1.18 8.95
C THR A 65 -9.98 2.07 7.78
N VAL A 66 -11.04 1.70 7.08
CA VAL A 66 -11.49 2.36 5.86
C VAL A 66 -12.90 2.91 6.07
N ARG A 67 -13.11 4.16 5.69
CA ARG A 67 -14.44 4.78 5.62
C ARG A 67 -15.07 4.52 4.26
N ARG A 68 -16.32 4.04 4.29
CA ARG A 68 -17.18 3.77 3.13
C ARG A 68 -17.97 5.02 2.71
N PRO A 69 -18.59 5.04 1.52
CA PRO A 69 -19.40 6.16 1.05
C PRO A 69 -20.59 6.51 1.94
N ASP A 70 -21.15 5.53 2.65
CA ASP A 70 -22.25 5.71 3.61
C ASP A 70 -21.80 6.35 4.95
N GLY A 71 -20.50 6.63 5.09
CA GLY A 71 -19.89 7.22 6.28
C GLY A 71 -19.51 6.21 7.36
N SER A 72 -19.88 4.94 7.22
CA SER A 72 -19.47 3.89 8.15
C SER A 72 -18.01 3.49 7.96
N THR A 73 -17.40 2.89 8.98
CA THR A 73 -16.01 2.41 8.94
C THR A 73 -15.96 0.89 9.02
N VAL A 74 -15.07 0.29 8.23
CA VAL A 74 -14.77 -1.14 8.26
C VAL A 74 -13.28 -1.35 8.51
N GLN A 75 -12.96 -2.39 9.28
CA GLN A 75 -11.59 -2.81 9.55
C GLN A 75 -11.23 -3.98 8.63
N ILE A 76 -10.10 -3.86 7.94
CA ILE A 76 -9.56 -4.85 7.02
C ILE A 76 -8.19 -5.27 7.56
N ASP A 77 -8.12 -6.47 8.13
CA ASP A 77 -6.92 -7.00 8.78
C ASP A 77 -6.30 -8.15 7.99
N PHE A 78 -4.98 -8.12 7.95
CA PHE A 78 -4.14 -9.13 7.35
C PHE A 78 -3.26 -9.69 8.46
N PHE A 79 -3.61 -10.90 8.93
CA PHE A 79 -2.85 -11.61 9.95
C PHE A 79 -1.91 -12.61 9.30
N ASP A 80 -0.77 -12.84 9.92
CA ASP A 80 0.19 -13.85 9.51
C ASP A 80 -0.51 -15.21 9.35
N HIS A 81 -0.07 -15.95 8.34
CA HIS A 81 -0.61 -17.25 7.91
C HIS A 81 -2.07 -17.26 7.44
N SER A 82 -2.77 -16.12 7.40
CA SER A 82 -4.12 -16.03 6.84
C SER A 82 -4.12 -16.21 5.31
N ASP A 83 -5.26 -16.59 4.73
CA ASP A 83 -5.35 -16.78 3.28
C ASP A 83 -5.22 -15.46 2.52
N GLN A 84 -5.70 -14.34 3.09
CA GLN A 84 -5.50 -13.02 2.51
C GLN A 84 -4.01 -12.63 2.45
N MET A 85 -3.15 -13.19 3.32
CA MET A 85 -1.69 -13.02 3.25
C MET A 85 -1.05 -13.73 2.05
N LYS A 86 -1.73 -14.68 1.40
CA LYS A 86 -1.24 -15.36 0.19
C LYS A 86 -1.59 -14.64 -1.12
N LEU A 87 -2.51 -13.67 -1.08
CA LEU A 87 -2.90 -12.90 -2.27
C LEU A 87 -1.73 -12.04 -2.76
N SER A 88 -1.35 -12.20 -4.03
CA SER A 88 -0.24 -11.45 -4.63
C SER A 88 -0.67 -10.57 -5.80
N SER A 89 -1.80 -10.87 -6.43
CA SER A 89 -2.35 -10.07 -7.54
C SER A 89 -3.15 -8.89 -6.99
N ASP A 90 -3.00 -7.72 -7.62
CA ASP A 90 -3.85 -6.56 -7.36
C ASP A 90 -5.34 -6.88 -7.51
N GLU A 91 -5.70 -7.72 -8.48
CA GLU A 91 -7.11 -8.10 -8.72
C GLU A 91 -7.68 -8.91 -7.56
N ASP A 92 -6.94 -9.89 -7.06
CA ASP A 92 -7.38 -10.72 -5.94
C ASP A 92 -7.49 -9.91 -4.66
N ILE A 93 -6.55 -8.98 -4.42
CA ILE A 93 -6.59 -8.07 -3.28
C ILE A 93 -7.78 -7.12 -3.40
N ARG A 94 -8.08 -6.59 -4.60
CA ARG A 94 -9.29 -5.79 -4.84
C ARG A 94 -10.56 -6.56 -4.55
N ASN A 95 -10.66 -7.81 -5.02
CA ASN A 95 -11.81 -8.67 -4.78
C ASN A 95 -11.97 -8.97 -3.28
N TYR A 96 -10.88 -9.21 -2.56
CA TYR A 96 -10.90 -9.38 -1.12
C TYR A 96 -11.40 -8.12 -0.41
N ILE A 97 -10.85 -6.94 -0.73
CA ILE A 97 -11.29 -5.66 -0.13
C ILE A 97 -12.76 -5.40 -0.44
N ALA A 98 -13.21 -5.67 -1.67
CA ALA A 98 -14.60 -5.49 -2.08
C ALA A 98 -15.59 -6.34 -1.27
N SER A 99 -15.15 -7.45 -0.67
CA SER A 99 -16.01 -8.26 0.20
C SER A 99 -16.41 -7.57 1.53
N PHE A 100 -15.74 -6.47 1.88
CA PHE A 100 -16.01 -5.66 3.08
C PHE A 100 -16.85 -4.41 2.82
N ILE A 101 -17.12 -4.11 1.54
CA ILE A 101 -17.81 -2.89 1.10
C ILE A 101 -19.28 -3.20 0.90
#